data_AF-A0A535V1Q8-F1
#
_entry.id   AF-A0A535V1Q8-F1
#
_cell.length_a   1.000
_cell.length_b   1.000
_cell.length_c   1.000
_cell.angle_alpha   90.00
_cell.angle_beta   90.00
_cell.angle_gamma   90.00
#
_symmetry.space_group_name_H-M   'P 1'
#
loop_
_entity.id
_entity.type
_entity.pdbx_description
1 polymer ?
#
loop_
_entity_poly.entity_id
_entity_poly.type
_entity_poly.pdbx_seq_one_letter_code
_entity_poly.pdbx_strand_id
1 'polypeptide(L)'
;MPAVARVRREVARALDRDRLIAPGEGVVVACSGGPDSTTLLDALARLAPPRGLRLCAVHVDHGLREGSAAEADVVAAEASRLGVTFAALRVEVEPGGSLQDAARRARHTALRAAAAEHGAGSIALGHTADDQAETVLMRALSGATPRALAGMAPRSGRLVRPLLRLWRRDTLAYCAALGIEPLDDPSNHDPRFLRSQVRHRLLPALEEVFPAARRRLVALAEGQRRVLEARGVPEGEERGRDGRMAEPVHPDRALSDPMLDCPP
;
A
#
# COMPACT_ATOMS: atom_id res chain seq x y z
N MET A 1 2.58 12.04 23.78
CA MET A 1 2.24 10.73 23.15
C MET A 1 3.30 10.39 22.09
N PRO A 2 4.28 9.52 22.40
CA PRO A 2 5.44 9.27 21.54
C PRO A 2 5.13 8.77 20.12
N ALA A 3 4.13 7.88 19.98
CA ALA A 3 3.71 7.35 18.67
C ALA A 3 3.19 8.46 17.75
N VAL A 4 2.35 9.36 18.28
CA VAL A 4 1.80 10.51 17.54
C VAL A 4 2.89 11.42 17.02
N ALA A 5 3.83 11.79 17.89
CA ALA A 5 4.97 12.64 17.51
C ALA A 5 5.85 11.97 16.45
N ARG A 6 6.08 10.65 16.55
CA ARG A 6 6.89 9.91 15.58
C ARG A 6 6.26 9.89 14.19
N VAL A 7 4.98 9.53 14.08
CA VAL A 7 4.28 9.49 12.79
C VAL A 7 4.24 10.88 12.16
N ARG A 8 3.80 11.91 12.91
CA ARG A 8 3.73 13.28 12.38
C ARG A 8 5.09 13.80 11.92
N ARG A 9 6.17 13.47 12.65
CA ARG A 9 7.53 13.85 12.24
C ARG A 9 7.97 13.16 10.96
N GLU A 10 7.69 11.87 10.78
CA GLU A 10 8.04 11.17 9.53
C GLU A 10 7.20 11.67 8.35
N VAL A 11 5.90 11.92 8.54
CA VAL A 11 5.06 12.52 7.49
C VAL A 11 5.54 13.94 7.17
N ALA A 12 5.86 14.77 8.16
CA ALA A 12 6.42 16.10 7.93
C ALA A 12 7.74 16.03 7.16
N ARG A 13 8.63 15.09 7.50
CA ARG A 13 9.87 14.83 6.75
C ARG A 13 9.57 14.47 5.29
N ALA A 14 8.58 13.62 5.05
CA ALA A 14 8.19 13.22 3.71
C ALA A 14 7.67 14.42 2.88
N LEU A 15 6.96 15.35 3.50
CA LEU A 15 6.47 16.58 2.88
C LEU A 15 7.60 17.59 2.64
N ASP A 16 8.44 17.86 3.65
CA ASP A 16 9.35 19.02 3.64
C ASP A 16 10.72 18.68 3.04
N ARG A 17 11.28 17.54 3.45
CA ARG A 17 12.64 17.11 3.04
C ARG A 17 12.58 16.34 1.74
N ASP A 18 11.71 15.35 1.69
CA ASP A 18 11.61 14.45 0.53
C ASP A 18 10.73 15.06 -0.58
N ARG A 19 10.08 16.21 -0.30
CA ARG A 19 9.20 16.98 -1.22
C ARG A 19 8.21 16.09 -1.97
N LEU A 20 7.64 15.10 -1.27
CA LEU A 20 6.71 14.16 -1.90
C LEU A 20 5.45 14.86 -2.42
N ILE A 21 5.03 15.95 -1.78
CA ILE A 21 3.87 16.76 -2.16
C ILE A 21 4.33 18.22 -2.12
N ALA A 22 4.02 19.00 -3.17
CA ALA A 22 4.37 20.41 -3.23
C ALA A 22 3.47 21.25 -2.29
N PRO A 23 3.98 22.35 -1.72
CA PRO A 23 3.14 23.31 -0.99
C PRO A 23 2.00 23.84 -1.87
N GLY A 24 0.82 24.05 -1.29
CA GLY A 24 -0.38 24.51 -2.02
C GLY A 24 -1.08 23.45 -2.88
N GLU A 25 -0.51 22.25 -3.00
CA GLU A 25 -1.01 21.19 -3.87
C GLU A 25 -2.32 20.57 -3.33
N GLY A 26 -3.21 20.17 -4.25
CA GLY A 26 -4.34 19.30 -3.92
C GLY A 26 -3.88 17.85 -3.76
N VAL A 27 -4.38 17.16 -2.74
CA VAL A 27 -4.01 15.78 -2.42
C VAL A 27 -5.27 14.93 -2.22
N VAL A 28 -5.39 13.88 -3.02
CA VAL A 28 -6.35 12.81 -2.76
C VAL A 28 -5.72 11.81 -1.78
N VAL A 29 -6.35 11.59 -0.63
CA VAL A 29 -5.91 10.60 0.37
C VAL A 29 -6.77 9.36 0.21
N ALA A 30 -6.17 8.25 -0.24
CA ALA A 30 -6.90 6.99 -0.39
C ALA A 30 -7.16 6.38 1.00
N CYS A 31 -8.40 6.49 1.48
CA CYS A 31 -8.80 6.12 2.83
C CYS A 31 -9.72 4.89 2.81
N SER A 32 -9.18 3.72 3.16
CA SER A 32 -9.98 2.49 3.30
C SER A 32 -10.55 2.30 4.71
N GLY A 33 -10.34 3.25 5.62
CA GLY A 33 -10.74 3.17 7.03
C GLY A 33 -9.85 2.29 7.92
N GLY A 34 -8.97 1.48 7.32
CA GLY A 34 -7.94 0.73 8.05
C GLY A 34 -6.87 1.62 8.69
N PRO A 35 -6.08 1.08 9.65
CA PRO A 35 -5.22 1.85 10.55
C PRO A 35 -4.20 2.73 9.81
N ASP A 36 -3.59 2.21 8.76
CA ASP A 36 -2.56 2.94 8.01
C ASP A 36 -3.17 4.11 7.22
N SER A 37 -4.32 3.89 6.60
CA SER A 37 -4.99 4.92 5.80
C SER A 37 -5.61 6.02 6.67
N THR A 38 -6.17 5.65 7.82
CA THR A 38 -6.74 6.59 8.79
C THR A 38 -5.63 7.39 9.49
N THR A 39 -4.51 6.74 9.84
CA THR A 39 -3.32 7.43 10.35
C THR A 39 -2.78 8.43 9.34
N LEU A 40 -2.69 8.04 8.06
CA LEU A 40 -2.25 8.94 6.99
C LEU A 40 -3.17 10.16 6.86
N LEU A 41 -4.48 9.95 6.90
CA LEU A 41 -5.48 11.02 6.81
C LEU A 41 -5.34 12.01 7.98
N ASP A 42 -5.35 11.55 9.24
CA ASP A 42 -5.19 12.46 10.40
C ASP A 42 -3.83 13.18 10.35
N ALA A 43 -2.74 12.45 10.07
CA ALA A 43 -1.41 13.08 10.03
C ALA A 43 -1.32 14.16 8.96
N LEU A 44 -1.84 13.92 7.74
CA LEU A 44 -1.86 14.92 6.68
C LEU A 44 -2.79 16.09 7.02
N ALA A 45 -3.99 15.84 7.56
CA ALA A 45 -4.93 16.89 7.94
C ALA A 45 -4.32 17.86 8.97
N ARG A 46 -3.54 17.35 9.92
CA ARG A 46 -2.86 18.16 10.94
C ARG A 46 -1.67 18.95 10.39
N LEU A 47 -1.03 18.46 9.33
CA LEU A 47 0.16 19.05 8.73
C LEU A 47 -0.15 19.93 7.51
N ALA A 48 -1.37 19.85 6.98
CA ALA A 48 -1.83 20.57 5.80
C ALA A 48 -1.90 22.10 5.96
N PRO A 49 -2.45 22.67 7.06
CA PRO A 49 -2.65 24.12 7.17
C PRO A 49 -1.39 24.97 6.95
N PRO A 50 -0.25 24.72 7.62
CA PRO A 50 0.96 25.53 7.41
C PRO A 50 1.60 25.33 6.02
N ARG A 51 1.16 24.34 5.24
CA ARG A 51 1.65 24.01 3.90
C ARG A 51 0.67 24.40 2.79
N GLY A 52 -0.51 24.91 3.14
CA GLY A 52 -1.58 25.22 2.19
C GLY A 52 -2.12 24.01 1.43
N LEU A 53 -1.94 22.79 1.94
CA LEU A 53 -2.41 21.59 1.24
C LEU A 53 -3.93 21.52 1.28
N ARG A 54 -4.54 21.15 0.14
CA ARG A 54 -5.99 20.91 0.04
C ARG A 54 -6.22 19.41 -0.01
N LEU A 55 -6.87 18.86 1.01
CA LEU A 55 -7.07 17.42 1.12
C LEU A 55 -8.48 17.02 0.69
N CYS A 56 -8.57 15.89 -0.01
CA CYS A 56 -9.81 15.16 -0.25
C CYS A 56 -9.59 13.69 0.15
N ALA A 57 -10.34 13.19 1.12
CA ALA A 57 -10.35 11.79 1.50
C ALA A 57 -11.25 11.01 0.52
N VAL A 58 -10.70 9.97 -0.11
CA VAL A 58 -11.43 9.14 -1.06
C VAL A 58 -11.47 7.71 -0.56
N HIS A 59 -12.68 7.22 -0.29
CA HIS A 59 -12.95 5.81 -0.04
C HIS A 59 -13.36 5.13 -1.34
N VAL A 60 -12.82 3.95 -1.63
CA VAL A 60 -13.18 3.17 -2.82
C VAL A 60 -13.83 1.87 -2.36
N ASP A 61 -15.13 1.77 -2.57
CA ASP A 61 -15.92 0.57 -2.34
C ASP A 61 -15.85 -0.33 -3.58
N HIS A 62 -15.43 -1.57 -3.38
CA HIS A 62 -15.32 -2.59 -4.43
C HIS A 62 -16.63 -3.34 -4.67
N GLY A 63 -17.69 -3.08 -3.89
CA GLY A 63 -18.99 -3.73 -4.02
C GLY A 63 -18.97 -5.24 -3.72
N LEU A 64 -17.93 -5.72 -3.06
CA LEU A 64 -17.68 -7.16 -2.88
C LEU A 64 -18.47 -7.78 -1.71
N ARG A 65 -19.08 -6.97 -0.83
CA ARG A 65 -19.75 -7.44 0.41
C ARG A 65 -20.91 -6.54 0.83
N GLU A 66 -21.90 -7.14 1.51
CA GLU A 66 -22.88 -6.39 2.29
C GLU A 66 -22.19 -5.69 3.47
N GLY A 67 -22.52 -4.41 3.72
CA GLY A 67 -21.94 -3.61 4.81
C GLY A 67 -20.90 -2.56 4.38
N SER A 68 -20.46 -2.55 3.12
CA SER A 68 -19.47 -1.59 2.60
C SER A 68 -19.92 -0.12 2.70
N ALA A 69 -21.24 0.13 2.65
CA ALA A 69 -21.80 1.46 2.86
C ALA A 69 -21.52 1.99 4.28
N ALA A 70 -21.60 1.13 5.30
CA ALA A 70 -21.30 1.52 6.68
C ALA A 70 -19.80 1.82 6.88
N GLU A 71 -18.91 1.16 6.13
CA GLU A 71 -17.48 1.48 6.12
C GLU A 71 -17.22 2.88 5.56
N ALA A 72 -17.92 3.25 4.49
CA ALA A 72 -17.84 4.60 3.91
C ALA A 72 -18.31 5.67 4.91
N ASP A 73 -19.37 5.40 5.67
CA ASP A 73 -19.88 6.32 6.70
C ASP A 73 -18.87 6.57 7.83
N VAL A 74 -18.15 5.53 8.26
CA VAL A 74 -17.09 5.66 9.27
C VAL A 74 -15.95 6.54 8.75
N VAL A 75 -15.53 6.34 7.50
CA VAL A 75 -14.48 7.18 6.88
C VAL A 75 -14.98 8.61 6.67
N ALA A 76 -16.24 8.80 6.30
CA ALA A 76 -16.86 10.11 6.12
C ALA A 76 -16.90 10.89 7.45
N ALA A 77 -17.27 10.23 8.55
CA ALA A 77 -17.30 10.83 9.87
C ALA A 77 -15.89 11.29 10.32
N GLU A 78 -14.87 10.46 10.08
CA GLU A 78 -13.48 10.80 10.40
C GLU A 78 -12.96 11.96 9.54
N ALA A 79 -13.25 11.97 8.24
CA ALA A 79 -12.90 13.08 7.35
C ALA A 79 -13.59 14.39 7.79
N SER A 80 -14.87 14.32 8.15
CA SER A 80 -15.64 15.46 8.67
C SER A 80 -15.04 16.04 9.95
N ARG A 81 -14.68 15.17 10.92
CA ARG A 81 -14.00 15.56 12.17
C ARG A 81 -12.68 16.30 11.92
N LEU A 82 -12.01 15.99 10.82
CA LEU A 82 -10.75 16.61 10.41
C LEU A 82 -10.92 17.85 9.53
N GLY A 83 -12.16 18.21 9.14
CA GLY A 83 -12.43 19.30 8.21
C GLY A 83 -11.94 19.01 6.79
N VAL A 84 -11.90 17.74 6.40
CA VAL A 84 -11.42 17.27 5.09
C VAL A 84 -12.61 16.89 4.21
N THR A 85 -12.60 17.32 2.95
CA THR A 85 -13.60 16.91 1.95
C THR A 85 -13.58 15.39 1.78
N PHE A 86 -14.75 14.77 1.66
CA PHE A 86 -14.88 13.33 1.50
C PHE A 86 -15.61 12.97 0.21
N ALA A 87 -15.15 11.91 -0.46
CA ALA A 87 -15.86 11.27 -1.57
C ALA A 87 -15.80 9.74 -1.43
N ALA A 88 -16.92 9.08 -1.64
CA ALA A 88 -17.02 7.63 -1.77
C ALA A 88 -17.19 7.27 -3.25
N LEU A 89 -16.34 6.39 -3.76
CA LEU A 89 -16.41 5.90 -5.13
C LEU A 89 -16.74 4.41 -5.10
N ARG A 90 -17.73 4.01 -5.88
CA ARG A 90 -18.01 2.60 -6.11
C ARG A 90 -17.32 2.15 -7.39
N VAL A 91 -16.60 1.04 -7.33
CA VAL A 91 -15.99 0.41 -8.50
C VAL A 91 -16.53 -1.00 -8.67
N GLU A 92 -16.89 -1.33 -9.90
CA GLU A 92 -17.24 -2.69 -10.27
C GLU A 92 -15.97 -3.42 -10.71
N VAL A 93 -15.77 -4.63 -10.18
CA VAL A 93 -14.63 -5.47 -10.52
C VAL A 93 -15.15 -6.58 -11.41
N GLU A 94 -14.85 -6.48 -12.71
CA GLU A 94 -15.23 -7.50 -13.69
C GLU A 94 -14.65 -8.87 -13.30
N PRO A 95 -15.46 -9.95 -13.38
CA PRO A 95 -14.98 -11.31 -13.15
C PRO A 95 -13.96 -11.72 -14.24
N GLY A 96 -12.70 -11.88 -13.87
CA GLY A 96 -11.66 -12.37 -14.80
C GLY A 96 -10.25 -12.33 -14.23
N GLY A 97 -9.55 -13.47 -14.22
CA GLY A 97 -8.18 -13.60 -13.72
C GLY A 97 -8.04 -13.40 -12.20
N SER A 98 -6.91 -12.85 -11.75
CA SER A 98 -6.67 -12.52 -10.35
C SER A 98 -7.57 -11.38 -9.89
N LEU A 99 -8.62 -11.70 -9.14
CA LEU A 99 -9.59 -10.74 -8.58
C LEU A 99 -8.90 -9.60 -7.81
N GLN A 100 -7.79 -9.88 -7.11
CA GLN A 100 -7.02 -8.86 -6.40
C GLN A 100 -6.34 -7.87 -7.33
N ASP A 101 -5.78 -8.33 -8.44
CA ASP A 101 -5.13 -7.45 -9.41
C ASP A 101 -6.16 -6.60 -10.16
N ALA A 102 -7.33 -7.18 -10.46
CA ALA A 102 -8.45 -6.45 -11.04
C ALA A 102 -8.97 -5.35 -10.09
N ALA A 103 -9.23 -5.69 -8.82
CA ALA A 103 -9.65 -4.74 -7.80
C ALA A 103 -8.61 -3.64 -7.56
N ARG A 104 -7.31 -3.99 -7.53
CA ARG A 104 -6.22 -3.02 -7.41
C ARG A 104 -6.17 -2.06 -8.60
N ARG A 105 -6.32 -2.56 -9.83
CA ARG A 105 -6.37 -1.72 -11.04
C ARG A 105 -7.57 -0.78 -11.01
N ALA A 106 -8.76 -1.31 -10.70
CA ALA A 106 -9.98 -0.52 -10.57
C ALA A 106 -9.81 0.59 -9.53
N ARG A 107 -9.26 0.27 -8.35
CA ARG A 107 -8.94 1.25 -7.29
C ARG A 107 -8.04 2.37 -7.79
N HIS A 108 -6.93 2.00 -8.44
CA HIS A 108 -5.96 2.98 -8.92
C HIS A 108 -6.57 3.89 -10.00
N THR A 109 -7.43 3.34 -10.86
CA THR A 109 -8.15 4.12 -11.88
C THR A 109 -9.14 5.09 -11.25
N ALA A 110 -9.96 4.65 -10.30
CA ALA A 110 -10.90 5.51 -9.57
C ALA A 110 -10.19 6.64 -8.81
N LEU A 111 -9.09 6.33 -8.11
CA LEU A 111 -8.29 7.34 -7.41
C LEU A 111 -7.67 8.38 -8.36
N ARG A 112 -7.25 7.96 -9.57
CA ARG A 112 -6.75 8.89 -10.59
C ARG A 112 -7.85 9.78 -11.15
N ALA A 113 -9.04 9.25 -11.36
CA ALA A 113 -10.20 10.03 -11.79
C ALA A 113 -10.57 11.09 -10.73
N ALA A 114 -10.68 10.70 -9.46
CA ALA A 114 -10.94 11.65 -8.37
C ALA A 114 -9.84 12.70 -8.21
N ALA A 115 -8.57 12.32 -8.42
CA ALA A 115 -7.49 13.30 -8.40
C ALA A 115 -7.61 14.32 -9.54
N ALA A 116 -8.09 13.92 -10.72
CA ALA A 116 -8.35 14.86 -11.81
C ALA A 116 -9.54 15.78 -11.48
N GLU A 117 -10.64 15.23 -10.97
CA GLU A 117 -11.86 15.97 -10.61
C GLU A 117 -11.60 17.03 -9.52
N HIS A 118 -10.82 16.68 -8.49
CA HIS A 118 -10.49 17.60 -7.40
C HIS A 118 -9.25 18.46 -7.66
N GLY A 119 -8.67 18.41 -8.88
CA GLY A 119 -7.45 19.17 -9.20
C GLY A 119 -6.25 18.81 -8.32
N ALA A 120 -6.16 17.57 -7.88
CA ALA A 120 -5.08 17.06 -7.04
C ALA A 120 -3.88 16.59 -7.87
N GLY A 121 -2.69 17.09 -7.53
CA GLY A 121 -1.44 16.69 -8.17
C GLY A 121 -0.91 15.35 -7.64
N SER A 122 -1.34 14.96 -6.42
CA SER A 122 -0.84 13.78 -5.72
C SER A 122 -1.97 12.94 -5.13
N ILE A 123 -1.73 11.63 -5.08
CA ILE A 123 -2.59 10.61 -4.47
C ILE A 123 -1.78 9.93 -3.36
N ALA A 124 -2.13 10.20 -2.11
CA ALA A 124 -1.46 9.65 -0.95
C ALA A 124 -2.03 8.27 -0.58
N LEU A 125 -1.14 7.27 -0.46
CA LEU A 125 -1.49 5.89 -0.12
C LEU A 125 -0.88 5.50 1.23
N GLY A 126 -1.65 4.81 2.08
CA GLY A 126 -1.25 4.33 3.40
C GLY A 126 -0.31 3.13 3.40
N HIS A 127 0.66 3.06 2.49
CA HIS A 127 1.63 1.96 2.46
C HIS A 127 2.74 2.16 3.49
N THR A 128 3.04 1.10 4.23
CA THR A 128 4.03 1.06 5.33
C THR A 128 5.30 0.28 4.96
N ALA A 129 6.25 0.21 5.90
CA ALA A 129 7.45 -0.63 5.81
C ALA A 129 7.11 -2.13 5.81
N ASP A 130 6.03 -2.55 6.46
CA ASP A 130 5.54 -3.94 6.39
C ASP A 130 5.07 -4.27 4.97
N ASP A 131 4.32 -3.37 4.34
CA ASP A 131 3.90 -3.51 2.94
C ASP A 131 5.09 -3.59 1.98
N GLN A 132 6.17 -2.88 2.30
CA GLN A 132 7.43 -2.98 1.57
C GLN A 132 8.06 -4.36 1.69
N ALA A 133 8.18 -4.89 2.91
CA ALA A 133 8.74 -6.22 3.14
C ALA A 133 7.96 -7.29 2.37
N GLU A 134 6.63 -7.25 2.43
CA GLU A 134 5.74 -8.13 1.67
C GLU A 134 6.01 -8.03 0.16
N THR A 135 6.00 -6.80 -0.38
CA THR A 135 6.20 -6.58 -1.81
C THR A 135 7.57 -7.04 -2.28
N VAL A 136 8.63 -6.80 -1.52
CA VAL A 136 9.99 -7.22 -1.87
C VAL A 136 10.10 -8.74 -1.87
N LEU A 137 9.57 -9.40 -0.83
CA LEU A 137 9.59 -10.86 -0.74
C LEU A 137 8.80 -11.51 -1.88
N MET A 138 7.57 -11.06 -2.12
CA MET A 138 6.76 -11.56 -3.22
C MET A 138 7.48 -11.41 -4.56
N ARG A 139 8.04 -10.23 -4.84
CA ARG A 139 8.76 -9.98 -6.09
C ARG A 139 10.00 -10.86 -6.21
N ALA A 140 10.77 -11.01 -5.14
CA ALA A 140 11.97 -11.85 -5.11
C ALA A 140 11.65 -13.31 -5.51
N LEU A 141 10.56 -13.85 -4.97
CA LEU A 141 10.13 -15.23 -5.22
C LEU A 141 9.46 -15.44 -6.58
N SER A 142 8.92 -14.39 -7.20
CA SER A 142 8.28 -14.45 -8.52
C SER A 142 9.25 -14.21 -9.70
N GLY A 143 10.55 -14.43 -9.52
CA GLY A 143 11.56 -14.24 -10.59
C GLY A 143 11.99 -12.78 -10.76
N ALA A 144 12.35 -12.11 -9.64
CA ALA A 144 12.70 -10.69 -9.65
C ALA A 144 13.89 -10.34 -10.57
N THR A 145 13.71 -9.26 -11.33
CA THR A 145 14.84 -8.47 -11.84
C THR A 145 15.41 -7.59 -10.72
N PRO A 146 16.66 -7.08 -10.85
CA PRO A 146 17.21 -6.11 -9.91
C PRO A 146 16.30 -4.89 -9.69
N ARG A 147 15.49 -4.50 -10.69
CA ARG A 147 14.50 -3.43 -10.55
C ARG A 147 13.30 -3.82 -9.69
N ALA A 148 12.87 -5.07 -9.74
CA ALA A 148 11.75 -5.56 -8.93
C ALA A 148 12.09 -5.54 -7.43
N LEU A 149 13.35 -5.84 -7.07
CA LEU A 149 13.85 -5.80 -5.69
C LEU A 149 13.89 -4.41 -5.08
N ALA A 150 13.83 -3.35 -5.88
CA ALA A 150 13.74 -1.96 -5.42
C ALA A 150 12.40 -1.65 -4.70
N GLY A 151 11.45 -2.58 -4.69
CA GLY A 151 10.16 -2.43 -4.00
C GLY A 151 9.31 -1.28 -4.54
N MET A 152 8.46 -0.71 -3.68
CA MET A 152 7.68 0.49 -3.94
C MET A 152 8.52 1.75 -3.67
N ALA A 153 8.59 2.66 -4.63
CA ALA A 153 9.22 3.96 -4.43
C ALA A 153 8.34 4.90 -3.56
N PRO A 154 8.94 5.86 -2.82
CA PRO A 154 8.18 6.88 -2.09
C PRO A 154 7.21 7.68 -2.97
N ARG A 155 7.59 7.91 -4.23
CA ARG A 155 6.78 8.51 -5.28
C ARG A 155 6.78 7.61 -6.52
N SER A 156 5.65 7.51 -7.22
CA SER A 156 5.56 6.86 -8.52
C SER A 156 4.47 7.57 -9.32
N GLY A 157 4.89 8.44 -10.26
CA GLY A 157 3.98 9.38 -10.91
C GLY A 157 3.29 10.29 -9.88
N ARG A 158 1.96 10.22 -9.81
CA ARG A 158 1.13 10.93 -8.80
C ARG A 158 0.99 10.19 -7.48
N LEU A 159 1.34 8.90 -7.41
CA LEU A 159 1.16 8.09 -6.20
C LEU A 159 2.30 8.40 -5.22
N VAL A 160 1.95 8.82 -4.01
CA VAL A 160 2.91 9.14 -2.94
C VAL A 160 2.65 8.27 -1.71
N ARG A 161 3.71 7.89 -0.99
CA ARG A 161 3.64 6.96 0.15
C ARG A 161 4.32 7.57 1.39
N PRO A 162 3.72 8.55 2.08
CA PRO A 162 4.37 9.22 3.21
C PRO A 162 4.69 8.30 4.40
N LEU A 163 3.96 7.18 4.54
CA LEU A 163 4.15 6.23 5.64
C LEU A 163 5.18 5.13 5.34
N LEU A 164 5.86 5.14 4.19
CA LEU A 164 6.68 4.02 3.73
C LEU A 164 7.86 3.66 4.66
N ARG A 165 8.27 4.58 5.52
CA ARG A 165 9.34 4.40 6.53
C ARG A 165 8.81 4.06 7.93
N LEU A 166 7.50 4.03 8.11
CA LEU A 166 6.83 3.65 9.34
C LEU A 166 6.35 2.21 9.25
N TRP A 167 6.36 1.52 10.38
CA TRP A 167 5.85 0.15 10.50
C TRP A 167 4.36 0.19 10.84
N ARG A 168 3.61 -0.86 10.54
CA ARG A 168 2.19 -1.00 10.90
C ARG A 168 1.95 -0.91 12.41
N ARG A 169 2.91 -1.34 13.23
CA ARG A 169 2.85 -1.11 14.69
C ARG A 169 2.82 0.37 15.07
N ASP A 170 3.38 1.24 14.23
CA ASP A 170 3.46 2.68 14.48
C ASP A 170 2.12 3.36 14.18
N THR A 171 1.43 2.94 13.13
CA THR A 171 0.09 3.41 12.76
C THR A 171 -0.96 2.87 13.73
N LEU A 172 -0.86 1.61 14.16
CA LEU A 172 -1.72 1.06 15.22
C LEU A 172 -1.53 1.82 16.54
N ALA A 173 -0.28 2.06 16.96
CA ALA A 173 -0.01 2.85 18.16
C ALA A 173 -0.46 4.31 18.02
N TYR A 174 -0.48 4.87 16.80
CA TYR A 174 -1.02 6.20 16.52
C TYR A 174 -2.53 6.23 16.72
N CYS A 175 -3.26 5.28 16.11
CA CYS A 175 -4.70 5.16 16.26
C CYS A 175 -5.09 4.97 17.74
N ALA A 176 -4.46 4.01 18.42
CA ALA A 176 -4.73 3.73 19.83
C ALA A 176 -4.47 4.94 20.73
N ALA A 177 -3.40 5.70 20.46
CA ALA A 177 -3.09 6.92 21.18
C ALA A 177 -4.24 7.94 21.01
N LEU A 178 -4.72 8.17 19.80
CA LEU A 178 -5.76 9.17 19.53
C LEU A 178 -7.20 8.68 19.78
N GLY A 179 -7.39 7.44 20.25
CA GLY A 179 -8.71 6.83 20.40
C GLY A 179 -9.43 6.64 19.07
N ILE A 180 -8.69 6.50 17.97
CA ILE A 180 -9.25 6.23 16.65
C ILE A 180 -9.47 4.72 16.54
N GLU A 181 -10.70 4.32 16.20
CA GLU A 181 -11.08 2.93 15.94
C GLU A 181 -11.05 2.68 14.43
N PRO A 182 -9.96 2.10 13.88
CA PRO A 182 -9.89 1.81 12.47
C PRO A 182 -10.77 0.62 12.12
N LEU A 183 -11.28 0.62 10.89
CA LEU A 183 -11.98 -0.53 10.32
C LEU A 183 -11.01 -1.71 10.16
N ASP A 184 -11.50 -2.91 10.45
CA ASP A 184 -10.81 -4.15 10.12
C ASP A 184 -11.48 -4.79 8.90
N ASP A 185 -10.75 -4.90 7.79
CA ASP A 185 -11.23 -5.58 6.59
C ASP A 185 -10.90 -7.08 6.69
N PRO A 186 -11.91 -7.97 6.75
CA PRO A 186 -11.71 -9.43 6.78
C PRO A 186 -10.86 -9.99 5.63
N SER A 187 -10.81 -9.29 4.48
CA SER A 187 -9.96 -9.69 3.35
C SER A 187 -8.47 -9.68 3.70
N ASN A 188 -8.06 -8.90 4.70
CA ASN A 188 -6.68 -8.88 5.20
C ASN A 188 -6.25 -10.20 5.84
N HIS A 189 -7.21 -11.05 6.23
CA HIS A 189 -6.98 -12.33 6.89
C HIS A 189 -7.36 -13.53 6.02
N ASP A 190 -7.90 -13.30 4.82
CA ASP A 190 -8.37 -14.36 3.94
C ASP A 190 -7.17 -15.12 3.32
N PRO A 191 -7.00 -16.43 3.60
CA PRO A 191 -5.86 -17.21 3.15
C PRO A 191 -5.88 -17.46 1.63
N ARG A 192 -6.98 -17.20 0.92
CA ARG A 192 -7.04 -17.29 -0.55
C ARG A 192 -6.14 -16.27 -1.23
N PHE A 193 -5.77 -15.20 -0.51
CA PHE A 193 -4.97 -14.12 -1.05
C PHE A 193 -3.48 -14.29 -0.74
N LEU A 194 -2.64 -14.23 -1.78
CA LEU A 194 -1.18 -14.40 -1.65
C LEU A 194 -0.59 -13.42 -0.63
N ARG A 195 -1.03 -12.16 -0.63
CA ARG A 195 -0.51 -11.14 0.29
C ARG A 195 -0.86 -11.44 1.75
N SER A 196 -2.04 -12.00 2.01
CA SER A 196 -2.45 -12.47 3.34
C SER A 196 -1.59 -13.66 3.79
N GLN A 197 -1.37 -14.64 2.91
CA GLN A 197 -0.45 -15.77 3.20
C GLN A 197 0.98 -15.29 3.49
N VAL A 198 1.48 -14.32 2.73
CA VAL A 198 2.82 -13.75 2.95
C VAL A 198 2.89 -13.04 4.30
N ARG A 199 1.89 -12.21 4.63
CA ARG A 199 1.85 -11.44 5.88
C ARG A 199 1.76 -12.32 7.12
N HIS A 200 0.87 -13.33 7.09
CA HIS A 200 0.48 -14.09 8.29
C HIS A 200 1.16 -15.45 8.42
N ARG A 201 1.73 -16.01 7.34
CA ARG A 201 2.43 -17.30 7.38
C ARG A 201 3.90 -17.19 7.02
N LEU A 202 4.20 -16.66 5.83
CA LEU A 202 5.56 -16.71 5.29
C LEU A 202 6.54 -15.78 6.03
N LEU A 203 6.19 -14.50 6.22
CA LEU A 203 7.06 -13.54 6.90
C LEU A 203 7.31 -13.90 8.37
N PRO A 204 6.32 -14.34 9.17
CA PRO A 204 6.55 -14.85 10.52
C PRO A 204 7.52 -16.04 10.54
N ALA A 205 7.28 -17.08 9.72
CA ALA A 205 8.17 -18.24 9.63
C ALA A 205 9.59 -17.86 9.18
N LEU A 206 9.71 -16.90 8.25
CA LEU A 206 11.01 -16.38 7.82
C LEU A 206 11.74 -15.66 8.95
N GLU A 207 11.03 -14.94 9.83
CA GLU A 207 11.62 -14.24 10.96
C GLU A 207 12.03 -15.16 12.11
N GLU A 208 11.41 -16.34 12.25
CA GLU A 208 11.85 -17.39 13.18
C GLU A 208 13.26 -17.89 12.84
N VAL A 209 13.57 -18.03 11.55
CA VAL A 209 14.89 -18.48 11.06
C VAL A 209 15.87 -17.32 10.90
N PHE A 210 15.40 -16.18 10.37
CA PHE A 210 16.20 -14.99 10.10
C PHE A 210 15.67 -13.79 10.89
N PRO A 211 16.16 -13.55 12.11
CA PRO A 211 15.73 -12.44 12.92
C PRO A 211 15.80 -11.10 12.17
N ALA A 212 14.71 -10.35 12.26
CA ALA A 212 14.48 -9.07 11.59
C ALA A 212 14.45 -9.14 10.05
N ALA A 213 14.03 -10.27 9.46
CA ALA A 213 13.88 -10.43 8.02
C ALA A 213 13.09 -9.29 7.35
N ARG A 214 11.98 -8.84 7.96
CA ARG A 214 11.20 -7.70 7.42
C ARG A 214 12.07 -6.45 7.27
N ARG A 215 12.87 -6.11 8.28
CA ARG A 215 13.79 -4.95 8.23
C ARG A 215 14.87 -5.12 7.16
N ARG A 216 15.42 -6.34 7.04
CA ARG A 216 16.44 -6.65 6.02
C ARG A 216 15.87 -6.53 4.60
N LEU A 217 14.63 -6.97 4.37
CA LEU A 217 13.93 -6.82 3.08
C LEU A 217 13.69 -5.34 2.73
N VAL A 218 13.28 -4.52 3.71
CA VAL A 218 13.13 -3.07 3.50
C VAL A 218 14.48 -2.43 3.17
N ALA A 219 15.54 -2.77 3.92
CA ALA A 219 16.89 -2.27 3.67
C ALA A 219 17.43 -2.70 2.29
N LEU A 220 17.13 -3.93 1.86
CA LEU A 220 17.46 -4.43 0.52
C LEU A 220 16.81 -3.54 -0.56
N ALA A 221 15.53 -3.23 -0.43
CA ALA A 221 14.85 -2.36 -1.39
C ALA A 221 15.42 -0.94 -1.42
N GLU A 222 15.76 -0.37 -0.26
CA GLU A 222 16.40 0.94 -0.18
C GLU A 222 17.78 0.95 -0.82
N GLY A 223 18.62 -0.06 -0.52
CA GLY A 223 19.94 -0.22 -1.15
C GLY A 223 19.83 -0.36 -2.66
N GLN A 224 18.90 -1.19 -3.12
CA GLN A 224 18.69 -1.42 -4.54
C GLN A 224 18.20 -0.17 -5.28
N ARG A 225 17.31 0.64 -4.68
CA ARG A 225 16.92 1.93 -5.25
C ARG A 225 18.11 2.86 -5.44
N ARG A 226 18.95 3.02 -4.40
CA ARG A 226 20.15 3.88 -4.50
C ARG A 226 21.09 3.43 -5.62
N VAL A 227 21.25 2.12 -5.82
CA VAL A 227 22.06 1.58 -6.92
C VAL A 227 21.46 1.92 -8.28
N LEU A 228 20.13 1.85 -8.44
CA LEU A 228 19.45 2.18 -9.69
C LEU A 228 19.49 3.68 -9.99
N GLU A 229 19.29 4.52 -8.97
CA GLU A 229 19.40 5.99 -9.05
C GLU A 229 20.81 6.41 -9.46
N ALA A 230 21.85 5.84 -8.85
CA ALA A 230 23.25 6.13 -9.19
C ALA A 230 23.62 5.71 -10.63
N ARG A 231 22.90 4.74 -11.20
CA ARG A 231 23.08 4.29 -12.58
C ARG A 231 22.27 5.09 -13.60
N GLY A 232 21.55 6.14 -13.16
CA GLY A 232 20.74 6.98 -14.04
C GLY A 232 19.56 6.27 -14.68
N VAL A 233 19.10 5.15 -14.11
CA VAL A 233 17.90 4.44 -14.61
C VAL A 233 16.68 5.17 -14.05
N PRO A 234 15.89 5.91 -14.86
CA PRO A 234 14.75 6.67 -14.34
C PRO A 234 13.70 5.75 -13.69
N GLU A 235 13.01 6.28 -12.67
CA GLU A 235 11.83 5.70 -12.03
C GLU A 235 10.64 5.61 -13.02
N GLY A 236 10.74 4.69 -13.98
CA GLY A 236 9.68 4.30 -14.88
C GLY A 236 8.45 3.83 -14.10
N GLU A 237 7.33 4.45 -14.47
CA GLU A 237 5.96 4.05 -14.23
C GLU A 237 5.82 2.52 -14.25
N GLU A 238 4.93 1.98 -13.40
CA GLU A 238 4.36 0.63 -13.58
C GLU A 238 3.63 0.60 -14.95
N ARG A 239 4.37 0.57 -16.06
CA ARG A 239 3.84 0.20 -17.37
C ARG A 239 3.54 -1.27 -17.27
N GLY A 240 2.24 -1.58 -17.21
CA GLY A 240 1.76 -2.91 -17.56
C GLY A 240 2.41 -3.30 -18.88
N ARG A 241 3.22 -4.35 -18.85
CA ARG A 241 3.64 -4.99 -20.09
C ARG A 241 2.40 -5.64 -20.66
N ASP A 242 2.02 -5.22 -21.85
CA ASP A 242 1.15 -5.98 -22.71
C ASP A 242 1.61 -7.45 -22.76
N GLY A 243 0.68 -8.34 -22.41
CA GLY A 243 0.26 -9.35 -23.37
C GLY A 243 1.02 -10.67 -23.46
N ARG A 244 2.00 -10.97 -22.59
CA ARG A 244 2.43 -12.38 -22.37
C ARG A 244 2.77 -12.60 -20.89
N MET A 245 1.80 -13.10 -20.14
CA MET A 245 2.08 -13.75 -18.87
C MET A 245 2.96 -14.98 -19.14
N ALA A 246 4.10 -15.06 -18.45
CA ALA A 246 4.59 -16.37 -18.07
C ALA A 246 3.46 -17.04 -17.28
N GLU A 247 3.07 -18.24 -17.68
CA GLU A 247 2.00 -18.99 -17.01
C GLU A 247 2.23 -19.02 -15.50
N PRO A 248 1.18 -18.87 -14.68
CA PRO A 248 1.31 -19.10 -13.26
C PRO A 248 1.73 -20.56 -13.07
N VAL A 249 2.88 -20.77 -12.43
CA VAL A 249 3.23 -22.09 -11.90
C VAL A 249 2.20 -22.40 -10.81
N HIS A 250 1.17 -23.14 -11.21
CA HIS A 250 0.15 -23.66 -10.30
C HIS A 250 0.85 -24.61 -9.30
N PRO A 251 0.69 -24.42 -7.98
CA PRO A 251 1.23 -25.36 -7.00
C PRO A 251 0.57 -26.75 -7.04
N ASP A 252 -0.52 -26.92 -7.80
CA ASP A 252 -1.28 -28.18 -7.90
C ASP A 252 -0.92 -29.07 -9.11
N ARG A 253 0.12 -28.74 -9.88
CA ARG A 253 0.59 -29.60 -11.00
C ARG A 253 1.81 -30.46 -10.70
N ALA A 254 2.32 -30.45 -9.47
CA ALA A 254 3.50 -31.23 -9.07
C ALA A 254 3.18 -32.49 -8.25
N LEU A 255 1.96 -33.00 -8.30
CA LEU A 255 1.56 -34.27 -7.68
C LEU A 255 0.85 -35.18 -8.69
N SER A 256 1.48 -35.40 -9.84
CA SER A 256 1.16 -36.53 -10.71
C SER A 256 2.32 -36.77 -11.69
N ASP A 257 3.42 -37.30 -11.19
CA ASP A 257 4.37 -38.02 -12.03
C ASP A 257 4.63 -39.39 -11.38
N PRO A 258 4.24 -40.50 -12.02
CA PRO A 258 4.42 -41.83 -11.47
C PRO A 258 5.86 -42.34 -11.72
N MET A 259 6.40 -42.99 -10.69
CA MET A 259 7.52 -43.94 -10.72
C MET A 259 8.93 -43.40 -11.02
N LEU A 260 9.67 -43.16 -9.94
CA LEU A 260 11.08 -43.55 -9.87
C LEU A 260 11.14 -45.07 -9.64
N ASP A 261 11.45 -45.82 -10.70
CA ASP A 261 11.90 -47.20 -10.60
C ASP A 261 13.38 -47.22 -11.02
N CYS A 262 14.26 -47.55 -10.08
CA CYS A 262 15.67 -47.84 -10.36
C CYS A 262 16.02 -49.14 -9.59
N PRO A 263 16.39 -50.24 -10.27
CA PRO A 263 16.69 -51.52 -9.64
C PRO A 263 18.18 -51.60 -9.22
N PRO A 264 18.59 -52.69 -8.51
CA PRO A 264 19.35 -52.67 -7.26
C PRO A 264 20.84 -52.31 -7.37
#